data_AF-A0A842W075-F1
#
_entry.id   AF-A0A842W075-F1
#
_cell.length_a   1.000
_cell.length_b   1.000
_cell.length_c   1.000
_cell.angle_alpha   90.00
_cell.angle_beta   90.00
_cell.angle_gamma   90.00
#
_symmetry.space_group_name_H-M   'P 1'
#
loop_
_entity.id
_entity.type
_entity.pdbx_description
1 polymer ?
#
loop_
_entity_poly.entity_id
_entity_poly.type
_entity_poly.pdbx_seq_one_letter_code
_entity_poly.pdbx_strand_id
1 'polypeptide(L)'
;MAIEIGSWIILITTGMIYLVFLFFDAFKRGESYGNLAYVMAVAPTTYLWYLITLPANLAEYKWFGVVGIWLVLVTLWFIAMIRDFILMRKDKNDKNKKDIDDVGLYLVLGIIVQLIICAVLPSDNIFPHMQEGSNLKWFFWLPDLHGFIGFTPEQLIVFQLFRIMVTVLIIAVIIPMILDLRAESINMWVLLIITLIFCLPFTLICWLWLPDWWAPLLFLVAVLFFITLLLLTKGSDKK
;
A
#
# COMPACT_ATOMS: atom_id res chain seq x y z
N MET A 1 -17.57 19.37 17.02
CA MET A 1 -18.58 19.86 16.04
C MET A 1 -18.82 18.70 15.11
N ALA A 2 -20.07 18.27 14.89
CA ALA A 2 -20.35 17.06 14.11
C ALA A 2 -20.04 17.29 12.62
N ILE A 3 -19.43 16.30 11.97
CA ILE A 3 -19.22 16.29 10.51
C ILE A 3 -20.56 16.51 9.81
N GLU A 4 -20.63 17.52 8.93
CA GLU A 4 -21.86 17.86 8.20
C GLU A 4 -22.33 16.71 7.30
N ILE A 5 -23.64 16.62 7.09
CA ILE A 5 -24.26 15.57 6.27
C ILE A 5 -23.69 15.58 4.85
N GLY A 6 -23.41 16.75 4.28
CA GLY A 6 -22.81 16.88 2.95
C GLY A 6 -21.47 16.15 2.84
N SER A 7 -20.63 16.26 3.87
CA SER A 7 -19.33 15.57 3.92
C SER A 7 -19.50 14.06 3.97
N TRP A 8 -20.46 13.56 4.75
CA TRP A 8 -20.78 12.13 4.75
C TRP A 8 -21.25 11.63 3.38
N ILE A 9 -22.06 12.40 2.66
CA ILE A 9 -22.52 12.05 1.32
C ILE A 9 -21.33 11.92 0.36
N ILE A 10 -20.36 12.83 0.39
CA ILE A 10 -19.17 12.77 -0.47
C ILE A 10 -18.31 11.55 -0.13
N LEU A 11 -18.09 11.28 1.15
CA LEU A 11 -17.32 10.11 1.61
C LEU A 11 -17.98 8.80 1.17
N ILE A 12 -19.30 8.67 1.35
CA ILE A 12 -20.06 7.50 0.91
C ILE A 12 -20.01 7.37 -0.61
N THR A 13 -20.16 8.47 -1.34
CA THR A 13 -20.13 8.46 -2.81
C THR A 13 -18.77 7.99 -3.35
N THR A 14 -17.67 8.54 -2.82
CA THR A 14 -16.32 8.11 -3.21
C THR A 14 -16.03 6.67 -2.79
N GLY A 15 -16.55 6.23 -1.64
CA GLY A 15 -16.52 4.82 -1.22
C GLY A 15 -17.31 3.90 -2.15
N MET A 16 -18.50 4.33 -2.61
CA MET A 16 -19.30 3.59 -3.58
C MET A 16 -18.59 3.45 -4.92
N ILE A 17 -17.90 4.49 -5.39
CA ILE A 17 -17.08 4.41 -6.61
C ILE A 17 -16.02 3.33 -6.44
N TYR A 18 -15.29 3.33 -5.32
CA TYR A 18 -14.35 2.24 -5.01
C TYR A 18 -15.02 0.87 -5.05
N LEU A 19 -16.20 0.70 -4.44
CA LEU A 19 -16.92 -0.58 -4.44
C LEU A 19 -17.34 -1.03 -5.84
N VAL A 20 -17.75 -0.10 -6.72
CA VAL A 20 -18.07 -0.43 -8.12
C VAL A 20 -16.86 -1.01 -8.83
N PHE A 21 -15.68 -0.40 -8.67
CA PHE A 21 -14.45 -0.93 -9.25
C PHE A 21 -13.97 -2.20 -8.55
N LEU A 22 -14.17 -2.32 -7.24
CA LEU A 22 -13.86 -3.53 -6.48
C LEU A 22 -14.66 -4.72 -7.03
N PHE A 23 -15.96 -4.55 -7.26
CA PHE A 23 -16.83 -5.61 -7.78
C PHE A 23 -17.02 -5.54 -9.30
N PHE A 24 -16.14 -4.84 -10.03
CA PHE A 24 -16.32 -4.64 -11.47
C PHE A 24 -16.44 -5.98 -12.23
N ASP A 25 -15.58 -6.93 -11.85
CA ASP A 25 -15.53 -8.27 -12.46
C ASP A 25 -16.84 -9.05 -12.23
N ALA A 26 -17.63 -8.73 -11.20
CA ALA A 26 -18.94 -9.33 -10.95
C ALA A 26 -19.99 -8.94 -12.02
N PHE A 27 -19.80 -7.82 -12.71
CA PHE A 27 -20.70 -7.38 -13.78
C PHE A 27 -20.47 -8.10 -15.11
N LYS A 28 -19.45 -8.97 -15.23
CA LYS A 28 -19.14 -9.79 -16.43
C LYS A 28 -19.08 -8.99 -17.73
N ARG A 29 -18.56 -7.75 -17.69
CA ARG A 29 -18.55 -6.83 -18.86
C ARG A 29 -17.39 -7.06 -19.83
N GLY A 30 -16.54 -8.05 -19.58
CA GLY A 30 -15.41 -8.42 -20.45
C GLY A 30 -14.20 -7.47 -20.39
N GLU A 31 -14.30 -6.34 -19.71
CA GLU A 31 -13.22 -5.36 -19.53
C GLU A 31 -12.49 -5.58 -18.19
N SER A 32 -11.17 -5.43 -18.17
CA SER A 32 -10.32 -5.64 -17.00
C SER A 32 -10.20 -4.41 -16.08
N TYR A 33 -11.27 -3.61 -15.96
CA TYR A 33 -11.25 -2.39 -15.12
C TYR A 33 -11.28 -2.67 -13.61
N GLY A 34 -11.43 -3.93 -13.18
CA GLY A 34 -11.37 -4.29 -11.76
C GLY A 34 -10.07 -3.86 -11.06
N ASN A 35 -8.95 -3.76 -11.79
CA ASN A 35 -7.67 -3.32 -11.23
C ASN A 35 -7.65 -1.82 -10.90
N LEU A 36 -8.56 -1.01 -11.45
CA LEU A 36 -8.67 0.40 -11.07
C LEU A 36 -9.10 0.59 -9.61
N ALA A 37 -9.59 -0.45 -8.93
CA ALA A 37 -9.93 -0.40 -7.51
C ALA A 37 -8.75 0.10 -6.64
N TYR A 38 -7.50 -0.24 -7.00
CA TYR A 38 -6.31 0.25 -6.29
C TYR A 38 -6.15 1.77 -6.36
N VAL A 39 -6.38 2.35 -7.53
CA VAL A 39 -6.33 3.81 -7.71
C VAL A 39 -7.55 4.47 -7.05
N MET A 40 -8.73 3.87 -7.21
CA MET A 40 -9.99 4.43 -6.68
C MET A 40 -10.07 4.39 -5.16
N ALA A 41 -9.33 3.50 -4.49
CA ALA A 41 -9.19 3.49 -3.03
C ALA A 41 -8.57 4.78 -2.48
N VAL A 42 -7.78 5.48 -3.29
CA VAL A 42 -7.11 6.73 -2.88
C VAL A 42 -8.12 7.86 -2.66
N ALA A 43 -9.19 7.93 -3.45
CA ALA A 43 -10.18 9.01 -3.37
C ALA A 43 -10.91 9.08 -2.01
N PRO A 44 -11.59 8.02 -1.52
CA PRO A 44 -12.27 8.07 -0.23
C PRO A 44 -11.30 8.25 0.93
N THR A 45 -10.11 7.66 0.87
CA THR A 45 -9.07 7.85 1.88
C THR A 45 -8.57 9.29 1.92
N THR A 46 -8.30 9.90 0.78
CA THR A 46 -7.82 11.29 0.71
C THR A 46 -8.87 12.26 1.23
N TYR A 47 -10.14 12.01 0.91
CA TYR A 47 -11.22 12.81 1.45
C TYR A 47 -11.39 12.61 2.97
N LEU A 48 -11.23 11.38 3.46
CA LEU A 48 -11.18 11.10 4.90
C LEU A 48 -10.02 11.84 5.58
N TRP A 49 -8.85 11.93 4.91
CA TRP A 49 -7.71 12.69 5.40
C TRP A 49 -8.04 14.17 5.59
N TYR A 50 -8.59 14.78 4.55
CA TYR A 50 -9.07 16.15 4.59
C TYR A 50 -10.03 16.37 5.77
N LEU A 51 -11.07 15.53 5.90
CA LEU A 51 -12.08 15.69 6.95
C LEU A 51 -11.53 15.58 8.37
N ILE A 52 -10.66 14.60 8.63
CA ILE A 52 -10.14 14.35 9.98
C ILE A 52 -9.14 15.42 10.43
N THR A 53 -8.41 16.00 9.48
CA THR A 53 -7.40 17.03 9.78
C THR A 53 -7.98 18.44 9.89
N LEU A 54 -9.26 18.63 9.57
CA LEU A 54 -9.94 19.89 9.86
C LEU A 54 -9.86 20.21 11.38
N PRO A 55 -9.50 21.45 11.78
CA PRO A 55 -9.33 21.80 13.19
C PRO A 55 -10.54 21.47 14.08
N ALA A 56 -11.75 21.57 13.52
CA ALA A 56 -12.99 21.26 14.22
C ALA A 56 -13.18 19.76 14.55
N ASN A 57 -12.53 18.88 13.78
CA ASN A 57 -12.65 17.41 13.86
C ASN A 57 -11.40 16.78 14.49
N LEU A 58 -10.24 17.42 14.35
CA LEU A 58 -8.96 16.90 14.79
C LEU A 58 -8.95 16.55 16.28
N ALA A 59 -9.62 17.33 17.13
CA ALA A 59 -9.71 17.06 18.56
C ALA A 59 -10.43 15.74 18.88
N GLU A 60 -11.46 15.38 18.11
CA GLU A 60 -12.26 14.17 18.32
C GLU A 60 -11.58 12.92 17.74
N TYR A 61 -10.93 13.07 16.59
CA TYR A 61 -10.31 11.96 15.85
C TYR A 61 -8.79 11.88 16.00
N LYS A 62 -8.21 12.58 16.99
CA LYS A 62 -6.77 12.58 17.25
C LYS A 62 -6.20 11.19 17.52
N TRP A 63 -7.01 10.31 18.12
CA TRP A 63 -6.61 8.93 18.41
C TRP A 63 -6.45 8.08 17.13
N PHE A 64 -7.19 8.43 16.07
CA PHE A 64 -7.10 7.77 14.78
C PHE A 64 -6.03 8.43 13.90
N GLY A 65 -6.09 9.76 13.78
CA GLY A 65 -5.09 10.59 13.12
C GLY A 65 -4.76 10.17 11.68
N VAL A 66 -3.64 10.68 11.16
CA VAL A 66 -3.16 10.39 9.79
C VAL A 66 -2.79 8.91 9.63
N VAL A 67 -2.20 8.29 10.66
CA VAL A 67 -1.86 6.85 10.64
C VAL A 67 -3.11 6.00 10.42
N GLY A 68 -4.22 6.31 11.09
CA GLY A 68 -5.49 5.60 10.90
C GLY A 68 -6.04 5.74 9.49
N ILE A 69 -5.91 6.92 8.87
CA ILE A 69 -6.30 7.13 7.48
C ILE A 69 -5.47 6.26 6.53
N TRP A 70 -4.16 6.17 6.76
CA TRP A 70 -3.28 5.29 6.00
C TRP A 70 -3.60 3.80 6.24
N LEU A 71 -4.01 3.43 7.46
CA LEU A 71 -4.53 2.09 7.74
C LEU A 71 -5.78 1.79 6.90
N VAL A 72 -6.69 2.74 6.72
CA VAL A 72 -7.85 2.58 5.83
C VAL A 72 -7.40 2.35 4.39
N LEU A 73 -6.46 3.16 3.86
CA LEU A 73 -5.94 2.97 2.50
C LEU A 73 -5.36 1.57 2.29
N VAL A 74 -4.47 1.15 3.20
CA VAL A 74 -3.81 -0.15 3.15
C VAL A 74 -4.85 -1.27 3.26
N THR A 75 -5.89 -1.09 4.08
CA THR A 75 -7.01 -2.05 4.19
C THR A 75 -7.79 -2.15 2.88
N LEU A 76 -8.11 -1.04 2.23
CA LEU A 76 -8.80 -1.04 0.94
C LEU A 76 -7.94 -1.73 -0.14
N TRP A 77 -6.65 -1.42 -0.22
CA TRP A 77 -5.73 -2.13 -1.12
C TRP A 77 -5.64 -3.62 -0.82
N PHE A 78 -5.61 -3.99 0.46
CA PHE A 78 -5.59 -5.38 0.87
C PHE A 78 -6.87 -6.13 0.49
N ILE A 79 -8.03 -5.50 0.61
CA ILE A 79 -9.32 -6.06 0.16
C ILE A 79 -9.31 -6.26 -1.36
N ALA A 80 -8.85 -5.28 -2.13
CA ALA A 80 -8.71 -5.40 -3.59
C ALA A 80 -7.79 -6.57 -3.98
N MET A 81 -6.70 -6.75 -3.22
CA MET A 81 -5.76 -7.85 -3.43
C MET A 81 -6.32 -9.21 -3.07
N ILE A 82 -7.04 -9.35 -1.95
CA ILE A 82 -7.74 -10.59 -1.60
C ILE A 82 -8.71 -10.97 -2.71
N ARG A 83 -9.50 -10.00 -3.21
CA ARG A 83 -10.39 -10.22 -4.35
C ARG A 83 -9.63 -10.78 -5.54
N ASP A 84 -8.53 -10.13 -5.94
CA ASP A 84 -7.77 -10.57 -7.11
C ASP A 84 -7.18 -11.97 -6.93
N PHE A 85 -6.65 -12.32 -5.76
CA PHE A 85 -6.21 -13.69 -5.48
C PHE A 85 -7.33 -14.72 -5.55
N ILE A 86 -8.52 -14.39 -5.04
CA ILE A 86 -9.69 -15.28 -5.10
C ILE A 86 -10.13 -15.48 -6.55
N LEU A 87 -10.15 -14.41 -7.35
CA LEU A 87 -10.56 -14.47 -8.76
C LEU A 87 -9.53 -15.23 -9.60
N MET A 88 -8.23 -14.97 -9.42
CA MET A 88 -7.15 -15.72 -10.09
C MET A 88 -7.22 -17.23 -9.82
N ARG A 89 -7.62 -17.63 -8.60
CA ARG A 89 -7.77 -19.05 -8.27
C ARG A 89 -8.96 -19.71 -8.98
N LYS A 90 -10.02 -18.96 -9.27
CA LYS A 90 -11.21 -19.44 -10.00
C LYS A 90 -10.96 -19.50 -11.52
N ASP A 91 -10.21 -18.56 -12.06
CA ASP A 91 -9.86 -18.49 -13.49
C ASP A 91 -8.70 -19.42 -13.90
N LYS A 92 -8.14 -20.23 -13.00
CA LYS A 92 -7.18 -21.29 -13.38
C LYS A 92 -7.73 -22.30 -14.41
N ASN A 93 -9.03 -22.31 -14.64
CA ASN A 93 -9.70 -23.11 -15.67
C ASN A 93 -9.93 -22.36 -17.00
N ASP A 94 -9.70 -21.04 -17.05
CA ASP A 94 -9.98 -20.20 -18.22
C ASP A 94 -8.71 -19.54 -18.77
N LYS A 95 -8.64 -19.39 -20.09
CA LYS A 95 -7.42 -18.99 -20.82
C LYS A 95 -7.04 -17.51 -20.68
N ASN A 96 -7.84 -16.72 -19.97
CA ASN A 96 -7.55 -15.31 -19.69
C ASN A 96 -6.97 -15.18 -18.28
N LYS A 97 -5.70 -15.51 -18.12
CA LYS A 97 -4.98 -15.22 -16.87
C LYS A 97 -5.00 -13.70 -16.67
N LYS A 98 -5.63 -13.26 -15.59
CA LYS A 98 -5.33 -11.95 -15.02
C LYS A 98 -3.90 -12.04 -14.50
N ASP A 99 -2.97 -11.36 -15.17
CA ASP A 99 -1.56 -11.48 -14.84
C ASP A 99 -1.28 -10.83 -13.49
N ILE A 100 -0.53 -11.53 -12.64
CA ILE A 100 -0.10 -11.02 -11.32
C ILE A 100 0.65 -9.69 -11.48
N ASP A 101 1.36 -9.56 -12.61
CA ASP A 101 2.04 -8.34 -13.02
C ASP A 101 1.08 -7.13 -13.13
N ASP A 102 -0.14 -7.33 -13.64
CA ASP A 102 -1.14 -6.25 -13.71
C ASP A 102 -1.57 -5.82 -12.30
N VAL A 103 -1.78 -6.77 -11.39
CA VAL A 103 -2.16 -6.44 -10.00
C VAL A 103 -1.07 -5.60 -9.32
N GLY A 104 0.19 -6.03 -9.45
CA GLY A 104 1.34 -5.26 -8.96
C GLY A 104 1.43 -3.88 -9.59
N LEU A 105 1.25 -3.77 -10.91
CA LEU A 105 1.29 -2.52 -11.65
C LEU A 105 0.24 -1.51 -11.17
N TYR A 106 -1.02 -1.93 -11.00
CA TYR A 106 -2.08 -1.03 -10.56
C TYR A 106 -1.95 -0.64 -9.09
N LEU A 107 -1.39 -1.51 -8.23
CA LEU A 107 -1.04 -1.13 -6.87
C LEU A 107 0.07 -0.07 -6.86
N VAL A 108 1.14 -0.25 -7.67
CA VAL A 108 2.20 0.75 -7.82
C VAL A 108 1.63 2.07 -8.35
N LEU A 109 0.71 2.04 -9.31
CA LEU A 109 0.03 3.23 -9.80
C LEU A 109 -0.76 3.93 -8.69
N GLY A 110 -1.50 3.17 -7.86
CA GLY A 110 -2.19 3.70 -6.68
C GLY A 110 -1.23 4.37 -5.69
N ILE A 111 -0.07 3.76 -5.43
CA ILE A 111 0.99 4.33 -4.59
C ILE A 111 1.51 5.64 -5.18
N ILE A 112 1.78 5.70 -6.48
CA ILE A 112 2.25 6.92 -7.16
C ILE A 112 1.22 8.04 -7.02
N VAL A 113 -0.07 7.76 -7.26
CA VAL A 113 -1.15 8.74 -7.10
C VAL A 113 -1.22 9.24 -5.66
N GLN A 114 -1.11 8.33 -4.68
CA GLN A 114 -1.08 8.71 -3.27
C GLN A 114 0.14 9.60 -2.94
N LEU A 115 1.32 9.30 -3.47
CA LEU A 115 2.52 10.12 -3.25
C LEU A 115 2.37 11.53 -3.84
N ILE A 116 1.77 11.66 -5.03
CA ILE A 116 1.45 12.96 -5.62
C ILE A 116 0.52 13.74 -4.69
N ILE A 117 -0.53 13.09 -4.16
CA ILE A 117 -1.45 13.70 -3.21
C ILE A 117 -0.72 14.15 -1.93
N CYS A 118 0.19 13.34 -1.40
CA CYS A 118 0.99 13.68 -0.21
C CYS A 118 1.96 14.86 -0.44
N ALA A 119 2.36 15.12 -1.68
CA ALA A 119 3.18 16.28 -2.02
C ALA A 119 2.34 17.54 -2.25
N VAL A 120 1.18 17.40 -2.89
CA VAL A 120 0.40 18.54 -3.37
C VAL A 120 -0.62 19.03 -2.34
N LEU A 121 -1.51 18.17 -1.84
CA LEU A 121 -2.68 18.63 -1.07
C LEU A 121 -2.30 19.30 0.25
N PRO A 122 -1.37 18.75 1.07
CA PRO A 122 -0.99 19.37 2.33
C PRO A 122 -0.08 20.58 2.16
N SER A 123 0.16 21.09 0.94
CA SER A 123 0.97 22.29 0.75
C SER A 123 0.33 23.52 1.40
N ASP A 124 1.17 24.46 1.85
CA ASP A 124 0.74 25.66 2.58
C ASP A 124 -0.31 26.50 1.85
N ASN A 125 -0.33 26.42 0.52
CA ASN A 125 -1.20 27.19 -0.35
C ASN A 125 -2.54 26.49 -0.68
N ILE A 126 -2.70 25.21 -0.33
CA ILE A 126 -3.88 24.42 -0.69
C ILE A 126 -4.66 24.05 0.58
N PHE A 127 -4.19 23.06 1.34
CA PHE A 127 -4.84 22.59 2.57
C PHE A 127 -3.83 22.40 3.70
N PRO A 128 -3.31 23.49 4.32
CA PRO A 128 -2.25 23.40 5.34
C PRO A 128 -2.64 22.57 6.57
N HIS A 129 -3.94 22.50 6.90
CA HIS A 129 -4.42 21.66 8.00
C HIS A 129 -4.13 20.17 7.79
N MET A 130 -4.00 19.70 6.55
CA MET A 130 -3.65 18.30 6.26
C MET A 130 -2.21 17.92 6.66
N GLN A 131 -1.37 18.90 7.01
CA GLN A 131 -0.03 18.65 7.56
C GLN A 131 -0.10 18.10 9.00
N GLU A 132 -1.20 18.34 9.72
CA GLU A 132 -1.35 17.90 11.12
C GLU A 132 -1.25 16.38 11.25
N GLY A 133 -0.35 15.91 12.13
CA GLY A 133 -0.08 14.48 12.33
C GLY A 133 0.74 13.82 11.22
N SER A 134 1.28 14.60 10.29
CA SER A 134 2.23 14.16 9.27
C SER A 134 3.60 14.83 9.46
N ASN A 135 4.65 14.18 9.00
CA ASN A 135 6.00 14.71 8.98
C ASN A 135 6.45 14.91 7.54
N LEU A 136 7.02 16.08 7.26
CA LEU A 136 7.65 16.34 5.98
C LEU A 136 8.90 15.47 5.84
N LYS A 137 8.89 14.57 4.87
CA LYS A 137 10.05 13.78 4.45
C LYS A 137 10.35 14.12 2.99
N TRP A 138 11.44 14.83 2.78
CA TRP A 138 11.82 15.42 1.48
C TRP A 138 10.74 16.36 0.95
N PHE A 139 9.88 15.87 0.05
CA PHE A 139 8.78 16.64 -0.55
C PHE A 139 7.39 16.09 -0.21
N PHE A 140 7.33 15.00 0.57
CA PHE A 140 6.09 14.29 0.86
C PHE A 140 5.70 14.45 2.32
N TRP A 141 4.45 14.82 2.56
CA TRP A 141 3.84 14.78 3.88
C TRP A 141 3.36 13.35 4.17
N LEU A 142 4.16 12.62 4.94
CA LEU A 142 3.91 11.22 5.28
C LEU A 142 3.46 11.10 6.74
N PRO A 143 2.70 10.06 7.10
CA PRO A 143 2.31 9.84 8.48
C PRO A 143 3.55 9.78 9.36
N ASP A 144 3.50 10.40 10.53
CA ASP A 144 4.57 10.23 11.49
C ASP A 144 4.45 8.86 12.16
N LEU A 145 5.43 8.00 11.86
CA LEU A 145 5.46 6.61 12.28
C LEU A 145 6.36 6.36 13.48
N HIS A 146 7.15 7.34 13.93
CA HIS A 146 8.16 7.12 14.97
C HIS A 146 8.35 8.29 15.93
N GLY A 147 7.79 9.47 15.64
CA GLY A 147 8.04 10.72 16.38
C GLY A 147 7.16 10.96 17.62
N PHE A 148 6.27 10.03 18.00
CA PHE A 148 5.31 10.29 19.07
C PHE A 148 5.69 9.65 20.41
N ILE A 149 6.23 10.48 21.31
CA ILE A 149 6.37 10.17 22.74
C ILE A 149 4.99 10.34 23.39
N GLY A 150 4.46 9.26 23.98
CA GLY A 150 3.21 9.31 24.76
C GLY A 150 1.94 8.91 24.01
N PHE A 151 2.00 7.87 23.16
CA PHE A 151 0.79 7.29 22.56
C PHE A 151 -0.27 6.98 23.61
N THR A 152 -1.52 7.35 23.32
CA THR A 152 -2.65 6.75 24.03
C THR A 152 -2.74 5.26 23.67
N PRO A 153 -3.29 4.40 24.53
CA PRO A 153 -3.46 2.97 24.21
C PRO A 153 -4.17 2.72 22.88
N GLU A 154 -5.16 3.56 22.54
CA GLU A 154 -5.91 3.50 21.28
C GLU A 154 -5.03 3.79 20.06
N GLN A 155 -4.21 4.85 20.13
CA GLN A 155 -3.28 5.19 19.06
C GLN A 155 -2.24 4.09 18.83
N LEU A 156 -1.77 3.47 19.92
CA LEU A 156 -0.84 2.35 19.82
C LEU A 156 -1.47 1.18 19.05
N ILE A 157 -2.74 0.86 19.31
CA ILE A 157 -3.45 -0.20 18.57
C ILE A 157 -3.54 0.14 17.09
N VAL A 158 -3.99 1.35 16.73
CA VAL A 158 -4.08 1.79 15.33
C VAL A 158 -2.74 1.68 14.63
N PHE A 159 -1.68 2.12 15.31
CA PHE A 159 -0.33 2.06 14.79
C PHE A 159 0.18 0.62 14.58
N GLN A 160 -0.03 -0.28 15.54
CA GLN A 160 0.37 -1.69 15.38
C GLN A 160 -0.42 -2.39 14.27
N LEU A 161 -1.72 -2.11 14.16
CA LEU A 161 -2.54 -2.60 13.05
C LEU A 161 -2.02 -2.09 11.71
N PHE A 162 -1.64 -0.82 11.61
CA PHE A 162 -1.00 -0.27 10.42
C PHE A 162 0.28 -1.03 10.07
N ARG A 163 1.17 -1.26 11.04
CA ARG A 163 2.42 -2.02 10.83
C ARG A 163 2.17 -3.42 10.29
N ILE A 164 1.24 -4.15 10.91
CA ILE A 164 0.88 -5.50 10.52
C ILE A 164 0.27 -5.49 9.11
N MET A 165 -0.69 -4.61 8.84
CA MET A 165 -1.37 -4.55 7.56
C MET A 165 -0.43 -4.19 6.41
N VAL A 166 0.49 -3.23 6.59
CA VAL A 166 1.51 -2.91 5.58
C VAL A 166 2.43 -4.11 5.34
N THR A 167 2.87 -4.78 6.41
CA THR A 167 3.75 -5.96 6.29
C THR A 167 3.05 -7.08 5.52
N VAL A 168 1.79 -7.37 5.86
CA VAL A 168 0.99 -8.39 5.19
C VAL A 168 0.74 -8.03 3.73
N LEU A 169 0.40 -6.77 3.42
CA LEU A 169 0.21 -6.30 2.05
C LEU A 169 1.48 -6.48 1.22
N ILE A 170 2.64 -6.07 1.75
CA ILE A 170 3.91 -6.20 1.04
C ILE A 170 4.26 -7.68 0.79
N ILE A 171 4.13 -8.53 1.80
CA ILE A 171 4.37 -9.97 1.65
C ILE A 171 3.42 -10.56 0.61
N ALA A 172 2.16 -10.14 0.62
CA ALA A 172 1.15 -10.59 -0.34
C ALA A 172 1.47 -10.18 -1.78
N VAL A 173 2.13 -9.03 -2.02
CA VAL A 173 2.65 -8.65 -3.35
C VAL A 173 3.88 -9.44 -3.72
N ILE A 174 4.82 -9.57 -2.78
CA ILE A 174 6.15 -10.13 -3.04
C ILE A 174 6.09 -11.64 -3.31
N ILE A 175 5.30 -12.40 -2.55
CA ILE A 175 5.24 -13.86 -2.67
C ILE A 175 4.87 -14.32 -4.10
N PRO A 176 3.77 -13.84 -4.71
CA PRO A 176 3.41 -14.19 -6.08
C PRO A 176 4.53 -13.88 -7.07
N MET A 177 5.13 -12.69 -7.00
CA MET A 177 6.22 -12.30 -7.90
C MET A 177 7.45 -13.20 -7.76
N ILE A 178 7.81 -13.64 -6.55
CA ILE A 178 8.89 -14.60 -6.33
C ILE A 178 8.55 -15.96 -6.96
N LEU A 179 7.30 -16.40 -6.81
CA LEU A 179 6.86 -17.70 -7.34
C LEU A 179 6.88 -17.73 -8.87
N ASP A 180 6.66 -16.59 -9.52
CA ASP A 180 6.75 -16.48 -10.99
C ASP A 180 8.19 -16.64 -11.49
N LEU A 181 9.20 -16.24 -10.70
CA LEU A 181 10.62 -16.45 -11.01
C LEU A 181 11.11 -17.90 -10.79
N ARG A 182 10.26 -18.78 -10.26
CA ARG A 182 10.67 -20.14 -9.89
C ARG A 182 11.01 -20.96 -11.13
N ALA A 183 12.17 -21.61 -11.08
CA ALA A 183 12.69 -22.47 -12.15
C ALA A 183 12.97 -21.77 -13.48
N GLU A 184 12.93 -20.44 -13.52
CA GLU A 184 13.40 -19.66 -14.66
C GLU A 184 14.93 -19.67 -14.72
N SER A 185 15.47 -19.67 -15.94
CA SER A 185 16.91 -19.57 -16.19
C SER A 185 17.32 -18.10 -16.17
N ILE A 186 17.79 -17.63 -15.03
CA ILE A 186 18.12 -16.22 -14.82
C ILE A 186 19.64 -16.05 -14.72
N ASN A 187 20.18 -15.04 -15.41
CA ASN A 187 21.58 -14.65 -15.27
C ASN A 187 21.82 -14.03 -13.88
N MET A 188 22.94 -14.33 -13.24
CA MET A 188 23.32 -13.81 -11.92
C MET A 188 23.21 -12.27 -11.81
N TRP A 189 23.55 -11.53 -12.88
CA TRP A 189 23.40 -10.07 -12.88
C TRP A 189 21.93 -9.62 -12.80
N VAL A 190 21.04 -10.33 -13.48
CA VAL A 190 19.59 -10.05 -13.44
C VAL A 190 19.05 -10.40 -12.06
N LEU A 191 19.49 -11.51 -11.46
CA LEU A 191 19.14 -11.89 -10.10
C LEU A 191 19.49 -10.77 -9.09
N LEU A 192 20.71 -10.22 -9.21
CA LEU A 192 21.17 -9.12 -8.35
C LEU A 192 20.33 -7.85 -8.53
N ILE A 193 19.97 -7.50 -9.77
CA ILE A 193 19.09 -6.36 -10.04
C ILE A 193 17.71 -6.57 -9.42
N ILE A 194 17.12 -7.76 -9.60
CA ILE A 194 15.84 -8.12 -8.98
C ILE A 194 15.95 -7.98 -7.46
N THR A 195 16.98 -8.55 -6.83
CA THR A 195 17.22 -8.39 -5.38
C THR A 195 17.25 -6.92 -4.95
N LEU A 196 17.96 -6.06 -5.68
CA LEU A 196 18.01 -4.63 -5.36
C LEU A 196 16.66 -3.93 -5.49
N ILE A 197 15.87 -4.26 -6.51
CA ILE A 197 14.51 -3.71 -6.69
C ILE A 197 13.62 -4.12 -5.52
N PHE A 198 13.64 -5.39 -5.13
CA PHE A 198 12.86 -5.91 -4.00
C PHE A 198 13.36 -5.43 -2.63
N CYS A 199 14.58 -4.90 -2.52
CA CYS A 199 15.02 -4.26 -1.28
C CYS A 199 14.18 -3.03 -0.93
N LEU A 200 13.59 -2.35 -1.92
CA LEU A 200 12.80 -1.13 -1.69
C LEU A 200 11.58 -1.39 -0.78
N PRO A 201 10.67 -2.34 -1.09
CA PRO A 201 9.57 -2.66 -0.17
C PRO A 201 10.05 -3.23 1.17
N PHE A 202 11.16 -4.00 1.21
CA PHE A 202 11.73 -4.48 2.47
C PHE A 202 12.30 -3.34 3.33
N THR A 203 12.81 -2.27 2.70
CA THR A 203 13.30 -1.07 3.40
C THR A 203 12.18 -0.46 4.23
N LEU A 204 10.97 -0.35 3.65
CA LEU A 204 9.81 0.16 4.35
C LEU A 204 9.46 -0.72 5.57
N ILE A 205 9.45 -2.05 5.42
CA ILE A 205 9.18 -2.97 6.55
C ILE A 205 10.24 -2.80 7.65
N CYS A 206 11.52 -2.83 7.28
CA CYS A 206 12.61 -2.74 8.25
C CYS A 206 12.57 -1.41 9.02
N TRP A 207 12.35 -0.30 8.31
CA TRP A 207 12.23 1.02 8.91
C TRP A 207 10.97 1.16 9.77
N LEU A 208 9.86 0.56 9.35
CA LEU A 208 8.60 0.60 10.09
C LEU A 208 8.72 -0.10 11.44
N TRP A 209 9.35 -1.29 11.49
CA TRP A 209 9.47 -2.08 12.70
C TRP A 209 10.64 -1.66 13.60
N LEU A 210 11.80 -1.34 13.02
CA LEU A 210 13.03 -1.08 13.75
C LEU A 210 13.78 0.14 13.16
N PRO A 211 13.28 1.37 13.40
CA PRO A 211 13.74 2.59 12.74
C PRO A 211 15.20 2.95 12.99
N ASP A 212 15.81 2.53 14.10
CA ASP A 212 17.21 2.86 14.41
C ASP A 212 18.20 1.87 13.76
N TRP A 213 17.76 0.63 13.53
CA TRP A 213 18.58 -0.47 13.02
C TRP A 213 18.07 -1.00 11.68
N TRP A 214 17.29 -0.19 10.97
CA TRP A 214 16.63 -0.60 9.73
C TRP A 214 17.63 -1.00 8.64
N ALA A 215 18.78 -0.34 8.57
CA ALA A 215 19.78 -0.60 7.53
C ALA A 215 20.49 -1.95 7.73
N PRO A 216 21.03 -2.30 8.94
CA PRO A 216 21.52 -3.64 9.22
C PRO A 216 20.45 -4.73 9.01
N LEU A 217 19.22 -4.47 9.42
CA LEU A 217 18.10 -5.40 9.23
C LEU A 217 17.79 -5.61 7.74
N LEU A 218 17.77 -4.54 6.95
CA LEU A 218 17.59 -4.59 5.51
C LEU A 218 18.72 -5.37 4.84
N PHE A 219 19.97 -5.18 5.25
CA PHE A 219 21.10 -5.95 4.72
C PHE A 219 20.91 -7.45 4.97
N LEU A 220 20.52 -7.84 6.19
CA LEU A 220 20.21 -9.22 6.53
C LEU A 220 19.07 -9.77 5.65
N VAL A 221 17.96 -9.04 5.54
CA VAL A 221 16.80 -9.45 4.73
C VAL A 221 17.17 -9.55 3.25
N ALA A 222 17.96 -8.62 2.72
CA ALA A 222 18.43 -8.64 1.34
C ALA A 222 19.30 -9.87 1.05
N VAL A 223 20.22 -10.21 1.95
CA VAL A 223 21.05 -11.42 1.82
C VAL A 223 20.20 -12.68 1.87
N LEU A 224 19.27 -12.79 2.81
CA LEU A 224 18.36 -13.94 2.92
C LEU A 224 17.46 -14.06 1.68
N PHE A 225 16.98 -12.93 1.16
CA PHE A 225 16.18 -12.86 -0.04
C PHE A 225 16.98 -13.32 -1.27
N PHE A 226 18.21 -12.82 -1.43
CA PHE A 226 19.12 -13.25 -2.49
C PHE A 226 19.40 -14.76 -2.45
N ILE A 227 19.69 -15.30 -1.26
CA ILE A 227 19.89 -16.75 -1.07
C ILE A 227 18.63 -17.51 -1.48
N THR A 228 17.45 -17.03 -1.10
CA THR A 228 16.17 -17.66 -1.45
C THR A 228 15.96 -17.66 -2.97
N LEU A 229 16.25 -16.54 -3.65
CA LEU A 229 16.17 -16.46 -5.11
C LEU A 229 17.19 -17.40 -5.79
N LEU A 230 18.41 -17.53 -5.27
CA LEU A 230 19.41 -18.48 -5.78
C LEU A 230 18.93 -19.93 -5.67
N LEU A 231 18.20 -20.28 -4.62
CA LEU A 231 17.65 -21.63 -4.43
C LEU A 231 16.44 -21.91 -5.34
N LEU A 232 15.68 -20.88 -5.71
CA LEU A 232 14.46 -21.00 -6.51
C LEU A 232 14.71 -20.94 -8.02
N THR A 233 15.74 -20.20 -8.46
CA THR A 233 16.09 -20.01 -9.86
C THR A 233 17.02 -21.11 -10.35
N LYS A 234 16.97 -21.43 -11.65
CA LYS A 234 17.94 -22.36 -12.25
C LYS A 234 19.13 -21.56 -12.79
N GLY A 235 20.34 -22.06 -12.55
CA GLY A 235 21.53 -21.52 -13.19
C GLY A 235 21.36 -21.54 -14.71
N SER A 236 21.45 -20.37 -15.35
CA SER A 236 21.53 -20.30 -16.81
C SER A 236 22.91 -20.81 -17.22
N ASP A 237 23.02 -22.10 -17.54
CA ASP A 237 24.19 -22.64 -18.22
C ASP A 237 24.34 -21.93 -19.56
N LYS A 238 25.24 -20.93 -19.62
CA LYS A 238 25.64 -20.34 -20.89
C LYS A 238 26.37 -21.43 -21.69
N LYS A 239 25.72 -21.93 -22.74
CA LYS A 239 26.41 -22.42 -23.94
C LYS A 239 26.76 -21.25 -24.83
#